data_AF-A0A3B8W0K8-F1
#
_entry.id   AF-A0A3B8W0K8-F1
#
_cell.length_a   1.000
_cell.length_b   1.000
_cell.length_c   1.000
_cell.angle_alpha   90.00
_cell.angle_beta   90.00
_cell.angle_gamma   90.00
#
_symmetry.space_group_name_H-M   'P 1'
#
loop_
_entity.id
_entity.type
_entity.pdbx_description
1 polymer ?
#
loop_
_entity_poly.entity_id
_entity_poly.type
_entity_poly.pdbx_seq_one_letter_code
_entity_poly.pdbx_strand_id
1 'polypeptide(L)'
;PDLTMGDGDVKYHLGYASHIETPSGNKIYVKLTPNPSHLEAVDPLVVGYTRGQIDDEYKGELGKAMAILIHGDAAVAGQGIVYEVVQMSGLPGYTTGGTIHLVINNQVGFTTDYDDARTSIYCTDIAKIVDAPVMHVNGDDAEAVTFCAKLAVEYRQKFGKDIFIDLLCYRRHGHNESDEPKFTQPKLYNLIAKHPNPREIYVKKLIERGDVDAALADEMDRSFRNQLQDRLNEVKQKPLPYKPQKLEEDWDKLRRATPDDFDASPETGVKQGVIDKVAKALTTIPEGFKPLKQIEKLLKDRKDAFYETKMLGWAEGELLAYGTLLAEGVSVRMSGQDVKRGTFSHRHAYFFDANTNAPYCALDNIQEGQAKFHIYNSLLSEFGVLGFEYGYAMSSPHALVLWEAQFGDFVNGAQVMIDQFISSAESKWQRMNGLVMLLPHGYEGQGPEHSSCRPERFLQLAAEYNMIICNPTTPANNFHMLRRQVTWDFRKPCIVTSPKSLLRHPAAVSALKDFTKGQFLEVIEDSSVSAKEVKRVVLCSGKLYYELD
;
A
#
# COMPACT_ATOMS: atom_id res chain seq x y z
N PRO A 1 19.12 -5.52 3.17
CA PRO A 1 19.36 -5.91 4.57
C PRO A 1 20.85 -6.18 4.77
N ASP A 2 21.51 -5.38 5.62
CA ASP A 2 22.97 -5.44 5.83
C ASP A 2 23.37 -6.31 7.02
N LEU A 3 22.41 -6.96 7.68
CA LEU A 3 22.64 -7.84 8.81
C LEU A 3 22.71 -9.30 8.37
N THR A 4 23.71 -10.02 8.88
CA THR A 4 23.93 -11.45 8.67
C THR A 4 23.13 -12.34 9.62
N MET A 5 22.32 -11.77 10.52
CA MET A 5 21.50 -12.46 11.51
C MET A 5 20.07 -11.90 11.49
N GLY A 6 19.07 -12.78 11.48
CA GLY A 6 17.64 -12.50 11.36
C GLY A 6 16.97 -13.50 10.40
N ASP A 7 15.63 -13.48 10.29
CA ASP A 7 14.90 -14.38 9.37
C ASP A 7 15.30 -14.16 7.90
N GLY A 8 15.64 -12.90 7.56
CA GLY A 8 16.11 -12.52 6.23
C GLY A 8 15.14 -12.89 5.12
N ASP A 9 15.66 -12.93 3.89
CA ASP A 9 14.93 -13.47 2.75
C ASP A 9 15.92 -13.99 1.70
N VAL A 10 15.42 -14.76 0.73
CA VAL A 10 16.23 -15.30 -0.37
C VAL A 10 16.74 -14.17 -1.28
N LYS A 11 17.91 -14.40 -1.88
CA LYS A 11 18.69 -13.39 -2.63
C LYS A 11 17.88 -12.64 -3.71
N TYR A 12 16.90 -13.29 -4.33
CA TYR A 12 16.11 -12.76 -5.45
C TYR A 12 14.85 -12.00 -5.01
N HIS A 13 14.62 -11.81 -3.70
CA HIS A 13 13.56 -10.96 -3.14
C HIS A 13 14.08 -9.61 -2.64
N LEU A 14 15.40 -9.38 -2.70
CA LEU A 14 16.00 -8.19 -2.13
C LEU A 14 15.71 -6.96 -2.99
N GLY A 15 15.18 -5.92 -2.34
CA GLY A 15 15.07 -4.60 -2.95
C GLY A 15 16.42 -3.90 -3.09
N TYR A 16 16.46 -2.85 -3.90
CA TYR A 16 17.66 -2.04 -4.13
C TYR A 16 17.26 -0.58 -4.38
N ALA A 17 18.15 0.36 -4.08
CA ALA A 17 17.92 1.77 -4.37
C ALA A 17 19.23 2.42 -4.84
N SER A 18 19.14 3.28 -5.85
CA SER A 18 20.32 3.91 -6.44
C SER A 18 19.99 5.21 -7.15
N HIS A 19 20.97 6.10 -7.19
CA HIS A 19 20.97 7.24 -8.09
C HIS A 19 21.76 6.90 -9.35
N ILE A 20 21.13 7.07 -10.51
CA ILE A 20 21.75 6.85 -11.81
C ILE A 20 21.88 8.20 -12.51
N GLU A 21 23.07 8.50 -13.02
CA GLU A 21 23.29 9.63 -13.91
C GLU A 21 22.95 9.21 -15.34
N THR A 22 22.02 9.92 -15.96
CA THR A 22 21.62 9.65 -17.34
C THR A 22 22.66 10.18 -18.32
N PRO A 23 22.70 9.69 -19.57
CA PRO A 23 23.55 10.26 -20.62
C PRO A 23 23.31 11.75 -20.88
N SER A 24 22.15 12.28 -20.50
CA SER A 24 21.80 13.70 -20.57
C SER A 24 22.25 14.53 -19.35
N GLY A 25 22.96 13.93 -18.40
CA GLY A 25 23.45 14.58 -17.17
C GLY A 25 22.38 14.76 -16.08
N ASN A 26 21.17 14.24 -16.29
CA ASN A 26 20.12 14.26 -15.26
C ASN A 26 20.38 13.14 -14.26
N LYS A 27 19.99 13.35 -13.00
CA LYS A 27 20.01 12.29 -11.99
C LYS A 27 18.61 11.73 -11.86
N ILE A 28 18.49 10.42 -12.02
CA ILE A 28 17.27 9.68 -11.71
C ILE A 28 17.50 8.84 -10.47
N TYR A 29 16.44 8.68 -9.67
CA TYR A 29 16.43 7.71 -8.58
C TYR A 29 15.67 6.48 -9.05
N VAL A 30 16.23 5.31 -8.81
CA VAL A 30 15.62 4.03 -9.14
C VAL A 30 15.52 3.21 -7.87
N LYS A 31 14.34 2.65 -7.63
CA LYS A 31 14.05 1.80 -6.49
C LYS A 31 13.39 0.52 -6.97
N LEU A 32 13.99 -0.60 -6.56
CA LEU A 32 13.40 -1.92 -6.63
C LEU A 32 12.84 -2.26 -5.25
N THR A 33 11.53 -2.48 -5.17
CA THR A 33 10.87 -2.91 -3.93
C THR A 33 11.17 -4.38 -3.66
N PRO A 34 11.35 -4.80 -2.40
CA PRO A 34 11.39 -6.21 -2.07
C PRO A 34 10.02 -6.86 -2.32
N ASN A 35 10.01 -8.15 -2.62
CA ASN A 35 8.78 -8.90 -2.92
C ASN A 35 8.85 -10.34 -2.39
N PRO A 36 7.73 -10.96 -2.02
CA PRO A 36 7.69 -12.39 -1.73
C PRO A 36 7.67 -13.20 -3.04
N SER A 37 7.75 -14.53 -2.92
CA SER A 37 7.58 -15.45 -4.06
C SER A 37 6.15 -15.52 -4.62
N HIS A 38 5.17 -14.91 -3.94
CA HIS A 38 3.80 -14.85 -4.44
C HIS A 38 3.78 -13.84 -5.59
N LEU A 39 3.84 -14.37 -6.82
CA LEU A 39 4.00 -13.56 -8.04
C LEU A 39 2.89 -12.51 -8.15
N GLU A 40 3.24 -11.36 -8.70
CA GLU A 40 2.36 -10.19 -8.89
C GLU A 40 1.83 -9.53 -7.58
N ALA A 41 2.03 -10.14 -6.40
CA ALA A 41 1.58 -9.56 -5.13
C ALA A 41 2.28 -8.23 -4.77
N VAL A 42 3.44 -7.95 -5.39
CA VAL A 42 4.17 -6.69 -5.22
C VAL A 42 3.64 -5.56 -6.09
N ASP A 43 2.90 -5.87 -7.17
CA ASP A 43 2.42 -4.88 -8.13
C ASP A 43 1.67 -3.71 -7.48
N PRO A 44 0.61 -3.95 -6.66
CA PRO A 44 -0.11 -2.83 -6.05
C PRO A 44 0.78 -2.04 -5.08
N LEU A 45 1.74 -2.69 -4.40
CA LEU A 45 2.69 -2.01 -3.52
C LEU A 45 3.56 -1.02 -4.29
N VAL A 46 4.10 -1.41 -5.45
CA VAL A 46 4.91 -0.50 -6.29
C VAL A 46 4.09 0.71 -6.74
N VAL A 47 2.86 0.48 -7.18
CA VAL A 47 1.97 1.57 -7.62
C VAL A 47 1.60 2.49 -6.44
N GLY A 48 1.29 1.91 -5.27
CA GLY A 48 1.02 2.65 -4.04
C GLY A 48 2.21 3.49 -3.54
N TYR A 49 3.40 2.91 -3.54
CA TYR A 49 4.65 3.60 -3.20
C TYR A 49 4.91 4.77 -4.15
N THR A 50 4.75 4.53 -5.46
CA THR A 50 4.88 5.58 -6.48
C THR A 50 3.87 6.70 -6.25
N ARG A 51 2.62 6.37 -5.90
CA ARG A 51 1.61 7.38 -5.61
C ARG A 51 1.94 8.21 -4.38
N GLY A 52 2.42 7.60 -3.30
CA GLY A 52 2.84 8.37 -2.11
C GLY A 52 4.03 9.28 -2.40
N GLN A 53 5.02 8.86 -3.21
CA GLN A 53 6.08 9.75 -3.67
C GLN A 53 5.54 10.94 -4.49
N ILE A 54 4.60 10.69 -5.40
CA ILE A 54 3.93 11.74 -6.18
C ILE A 54 3.28 12.76 -5.25
N ASP A 55 2.53 12.30 -4.24
CA ASP A 55 1.80 13.18 -3.34
C ASP A 55 2.74 13.97 -2.42
N ASP A 56 3.74 13.31 -1.81
CA ASP A 56 4.59 13.88 -0.76
C ASP A 56 5.84 14.62 -1.28
N GLU A 57 6.54 14.07 -2.29
CA GLU A 57 7.76 14.69 -2.84
C GLU A 57 7.46 15.61 -4.02
N TYR A 58 6.52 15.21 -4.88
CA TYR A 58 6.27 15.89 -6.16
C TYR A 58 4.95 16.67 -6.19
N LYS A 59 4.31 16.88 -5.03
CA LYS A 59 3.11 17.74 -4.86
C LYS A 59 1.96 17.39 -5.81
N GLY A 60 1.83 16.13 -6.20
CA GLY A 60 0.82 15.63 -7.14
C GLY A 60 1.23 15.61 -8.61
N GLU A 61 2.47 15.97 -8.96
CA GLU A 61 2.94 15.96 -10.35
C GLU A 61 3.21 14.53 -10.86
N LEU A 62 2.20 13.92 -11.49
CA LEU A 62 2.23 12.53 -12.01
C LEU A 62 3.41 12.23 -12.96
N GLY A 63 3.92 13.24 -13.67
CA GLY A 63 5.03 13.08 -14.62
C GLY A 63 6.42 12.97 -13.98
N LYS A 64 6.54 13.18 -12.66
CA LYS A 64 7.84 13.22 -11.94
C LYS A 64 8.27 11.89 -11.35
N ALA A 65 7.34 10.96 -11.13
CA ALA A 65 7.61 9.58 -10.73
C ALA A 65 6.90 8.62 -11.69
N MET A 66 7.42 7.41 -11.86
CA MET A 66 6.90 6.44 -12.80
C MET A 66 7.02 5.03 -12.22
N ALA A 67 5.93 4.28 -12.25
CA ALA A 67 5.92 2.87 -11.88
C ALA A 67 6.31 2.01 -13.10
N ILE A 68 7.15 1.01 -12.85
CA ILE A 68 7.48 -0.04 -13.81
C ILE A 68 7.19 -1.37 -13.12
N LEU A 69 6.36 -2.19 -13.75
CA LEU A 69 6.04 -3.55 -13.29
C LEU A 69 6.63 -4.57 -14.26
N ILE A 70 7.27 -5.60 -13.73
CA ILE A 70 7.93 -6.65 -14.52
C ILE A 70 7.26 -7.98 -14.18
N HIS A 71 6.72 -8.63 -15.20
CA HIS A 71 5.88 -9.81 -15.03
C HIS A 71 6.46 -11.02 -15.78
N GLY A 72 6.07 -12.22 -15.34
CA GLY A 72 6.19 -13.44 -16.16
C GLY A 72 4.92 -13.68 -16.97
N ASP A 73 5.02 -14.29 -18.15
CA ASP A 73 3.86 -14.51 -19.04
C ASP A 73 2.74 -15.36 -18.43
N ALA A 74 3.08 -16.39 -17.66
CA ALA A 74 2.08 -17.21 -16.98
C ALA A 74 1.42 -16.46 -15.82
N ALA A 75 2.19 -15.67 -15.08
CA ALA A 75 1.72 -14.99 -13.88
C ALA A 75 0.84 -13.77 -14.22
N VAL A 76 1.24 -12.96 -15.21
CA VAL A 76 0.45 -11.81 -15.68
C VAL A 76 -0.94 -12.22 -16.19
N ALA A 77 -1.05 -13.43 -16.76
CA ALA A 77 -2.30 -13.96 -17.27
C ALA A 77 -3.13 -14.71 -16.21
N GLY A 78 -2.48 -15.28 -15.19
CA GLY A 78 -3.11 -16.19 -14.23
C GLY A 78 -3.44 -15.57 -12.86
N GLN A 79 -2.73 -14.52 -12.44
CA GLN A 79 -2.94 -13.91 -11.13
C GLN A 79 -4.00 -12.80 -11.19
N GLY A 80 -5.10 -12.98 -10.46
CA GLY A 80 -6.21 -12.02 -10.42
C GLY A 80 -5.84 -10.62 -9.92
N ILE A 81 -4.77 -10.50 -9.11
CA ILE A 81 -4.30 -9.20 -8.62
C ILE A 81 -3.86 -8.27 -9.76
N VAL A 82 -3.37 -8.80 -10.88
CA VAL A 82 -2.98 -8.00 -12.04
C VAL A 82 -4.19 -7.28 -12.63
N TYR A 83 -5.33 -7.98 -12.72
CA TYR A 83 -6.60 -7.35 -13.12
C TYR A 83 -6.97 -6.19 -12.18
N GLU A 84 -6.86 -6.40 -10.87
CA GLU A 84 -7.17 -5.38 -9.87
C GLU A 84 -6.28 -4.14 -10.00
N VAL A 85 -4.96 -4.33 -10.20
CA VAL A 85 -4.01 -3.23 -10.38
C VAL A 85 -4.26 -2.47 -11.68
N VAL A 86 -4.44 -3.16 -12.80
CA VAL A 86 -4.69 -2.51 -14.09
C VAL A 86 -5.98 -1.70 -14.06
N GLN A 87 -7.03 -2.18 -13.38
CA GLN A 87 -8.28 -1.42 -13.19
C GLN A 87 -8.11 -0.15 -12.34
N MET A 88 -7.09 -0.07 -11.49
CA MET A 88 -6.80 1.13 -10.71
C MET A 88 -6.16 2.26 -11.52
N SER A 89 -5.56 1.95 -12.66
CA SER A 89 -4.70 2.87 -13.44
C SER A 89 -5.34 4.24 -13.74
N GLY A 90 -6.64 4.28 -13.99
CA GLY A 90 -7.41 5.50 -14.27
C GLY A 90 -8.17 6.10 -13.07
N LEU A 91 -8.17 5.44 -11.91
CA LEU A 91 -8.96 5.87 -10.76
C LEU A 91 -8.26 7.00 -9.98
N PRO A 92 -8.93 8.11 -9.63
CA PRO A 92 -8.28 9.29 -9.01
C PRO A 92 -7.49 9.01 -7.73
N GLY A 93 -7.95 8.05 -6.92
CA GLY A 93 -7.29 7.65 -5.67
C GLY A 93 -6.04 6.79 -5.83
N TYR A 94 -5.78 6.29 -7.05
CA TYR A 94 -4.80 5.24 -7.32
C TYR A 94 -3.88 5.54 -8.49
N THR A 95 -4.31 6.34 -9.46
CA THR A 95 -3.53 6.64 -10.66
C THR A 95 -2.16 7.24 -10.33
N THR A 96 -1.15 6.77 -11.05
CA THR A 96 0.23 7.28 -11.01
C THR A 96 0.60 7.97 -12.32
N GLY A 97 -0.36 8.26 -13.20
CA GLY A 97 -0.11 8.80 -14.55
C GLY A 97 0.39 7.76 -15.54
N GLY A 98 -0.05 6.50 -15.38
CA GLY A 98 0.31 5.39 -16.25
C GLY A 98 1.52 4.60 -15.77
N THR A 99 1.42 3.29 -15.85
CA THR A 99 2.43 2.29 -15.48
C THR A 99 3.01 1.64 -16.74
N ILE A 100 4.33 1.44 -16.77
CA ILE A 100 4.96 0.65 -17.84
C ILE A 100 5.00 -0.81 -17.37
N HIS A 101 4.34 -1.69 -18.10
CA HIS A 101 4.34 -3.13 -17.86
C HIS A 101 5.31 -3.81 -18.82
N LEU A 102 6.31 -4.50 -18.30
CA LEU A 102 7.24 -5.31 -19.08
C LEU A 102 6.99 -6.78 -18.77
N VAL A 103 6.46 -7.52 -19.74
CA VAL A 103 6.24 -8.96 -19.61
C VAL A 103 7.43 -9.69 -20.22
N ILE A 104 8.15 -10.45 -19.40
CA ILE A 104 9.20 -11.36 -19.85
C ILE A 104 8.52 -12.66 -20.31
N ASN A 105 8.08 -12.66 -21.56
CA ASN A 105 7.34 -13.76 -22.14
C ASN A 105 8.27 -14.82 -22.71
N ASN A 106 8.73 -15.71 -21.82
CA ASN A 106 9.62 -16.81 -22.17
C ASN A 106 8.86 -18.07 -22.64
N GLN A 107 7.54 -17.96 -22.76
CA GLN A 107 6.60 -18.95 -23.30
C GLN A 107 6.40 -20.20 -22.43
N VAL A 108 6.86 -20.19 -21.18
CA VAL A 108 6.72 -21.34 -20.26
C VAL A 108 6.67 -20.93 -18.77
N GLY A 109 5.57 -21.25 -18.11
CA GLY A 109 5.40 -21.08 -16.67
C GLY A 109 5.80 -22.35 -15.91
N PHE A 110 6.99 -22.38 -15.31
CA PHE A 110 7.57 -23.60 -14.72
C PHE A 110 7.70 -24.73 -15.77
N THR A 111 6.73 -25.64 -15.82
CA THR A 111 6.59 -26.75 -16.79
C THR A 111 5.29 -26.65 -17.61
N THR A 112 4.51 -25.58 -17.45
CA THR A 112 3.25 -25.35 -18.16
C THR A 112 3.52 -24.53 -19.41
N ASP A 113 3.10 -25.05 -20.56
CA ASP A 113 3.23 -24.37 -21.85
C ASP A 113 2.28 -23.17 -21.93
N TYR A 114 2.59 -22.21 -22.82
CA TYR A 114 1.85 -20.95 -22.91
C TYR A 114 0.37 -21.11 -23.30
N ASP A 115 0.00 -22.20 -23.99
CA ASP A 115 -1.35 -22.54 -24.41
C ASP A 115 -2.18 -23.19 -23.29
N ASP A 116 -1.52 -23.83 -22.32
CA ASP A 116 -2.16 -24.30 -21.08
C ASP A 116 -2.26 -23.20 -20.02
N ALA A 117 -1.41 -22.18 -20.08
CA ALA A 117 -1.34 -21.12 -19.07
C ALA A 117 -2.49 -20.11 -19.15
N ARG A 118 -3.20 -20.02 -20.29
CA ARG A 118 -4.25 -19.01 -20.54
C ARG A 118 -5.16 -19.40 -21.69
N THR A 119 -6.38 -18.83 -21.71
CA THR A 119 -7.34 -19.01 -22.80
C THR A 119 -7.22 -17.94 -23.90
N SER A 120 -6.59 -16.81 -23.58
CA SER A 120 -6.38 -15.70 -24.51
C SER A 120 -5.17 -15.95 -25.43
N ILE A 121 -5.07 -15.22 -26.54
CA ILE A 121 -3.95 -15.41 -27.48
C ILE A 121 -2.66 -14.90 -26.83
N TYR A 122 -2.68 -13.67 -26.31
CA TYR A 122 -1.52 -13.04 -25.69
C TYR A 122 -1.63 -13.07 -24.17
N CYS A 123 -0.49 -13.22 -23.49
CA CYS A 123 -0.40 -13.10 -22.04
C CYS A 123 -0.77 -11.68 -21.56
N THR A 124 -0.57 -10.68 -22.41
CA THR A 124 -0.91 -9.27 -22.19
C THR A 124 -2.34 -8.90 -22.55
N ASP A 125 -3.22 -9.86 -22.86
CA ASP A 125 -4.61 -9.54 -23.20
C ASP A 125 -5.38 -8.88 -22.04
N ILE A 126 -4.85 -8.95 -20.81
CA ILE A 126 -5.32 -8.17 -19.66
C ILE A 126 -5.26 -6.65 -19.90
N ALA A 127 -4.34 -6.15 -20.73
CA ALA A 127 -4.21 -4.73 -21.07
C ALA A 127 -5.48 -4.15 -21.72
N LYS A 128 -6.26 -5.01 -22.39
CA LYS A 128 -7.49 -4.62 -23.11
C LYS A 128 -8.59 -4.13 -22.18
N ILE A 129 -8.56 -4.48 -20.89
CA ILE A 129 -9.63 -4.08 -19.95
C ILE A 129 -9.65 -2.55 -19.70
N VAL A 130 -8.54 -1.86 -19.96
CA VAL A 130 -8.40 -0.39 -19.85
C VAL A 130 -7.94 0.28 -21.16
N ASP A 131 -8.05 -0.43 -22.28
CA ASP A 131 -7.57 0.02 -23.59
C ASP A 131 -6.09 0.45 -23.59
N ALA A 132 -5.24 -0.22 -22.79
CA ALA A 132 -3.81 0.04 -22.79
C ALA A 132 -3.16 -0.57 -24.05
N PRO A 133 -2.31 0.19 -24.77
CA PRO A 133 -1.59 -0.34 -25.92
C PRO A 133 -0.61 -1.43 -25.51
N VAL A 134 -0.45 -2.41 -26.39
CA VAL A 134 0.50 -3.51 -26.24
C VAL A 134 1.46 -3.50 -27.42
N MET A 135 2.77 -3.53 -27.14
CA MET A 135 3.82 -3.75 -28.13
C MET A 135 4.39 -5.15 -27.96
N HIS A 136 4.09 -6.04 -28.90
CA HIS A 136 4.73 -7.35 -28.99
C HIS A 136 6.05 -7.21 -29.73
N VAL A 137 7.15 -7.61 -29.09
CA VAL A 137 8.49 -7.43 -29.64
C VAL A 137 9.32 -8.70 -29.50
N ASN A 138 10.04 -9.04 -30.57
CA ASN A 138 10.95 -10.18 -30.57
C ASN A 138 12.22 -9.84 -29.76
N GLY A 139 12.50 -10.61 -28.72
CA GLY A 139 13.66 -10.45 -27.84
C GLY A 139 15.01 -10.67 -28.51
N ASP A 140 15.05 -11.29 -29.70
CA ASP A 140 16.27 -11.40 -30.51
C ASP A 140 16.58 -10.13 -31.32
N ASP A 141 15.66 -9.14 -31.38
CA ASP A 141 15.88 -7.85 -32.05
C ASP A 141 16.09 -6.72 -31.04
N ALA A 142 17.35 -6.56 -30.62
CA ALA A 142 17.75 -5.55 -29.63
C ALA A 142 17.40 -4.10 -30.03
N GLU A 143 17.41 -3.77 -31.33
CA GLU A 143 17.05 -2.43 -31.82
C GLU A 143 15.54 -2.20 -31.65
N ALA A 144 14.71 -3.19 -31.99
CA ALA A 144 13.26 -3.13 -31.82
C ALA A 144 12.84 -3.06 -30.33
N VAL A 145 13.48 -3.86 -29.46
CA VAL A 145 13.24 -3.80 -28.01
C VAL A 145 13.56 -2.41 -27.46
N THR A 146 14.68 -1.83 -27.88
CA THR A 146 15.06 -0.45 -27.50
C THR A 146 14.06 0.58 -28.00
N PHE A 147 13.55 0.42 -29.22
CA PHE A 147 12.50 1.28 -29.77
C PHE A 147 11.21 1.20 -28.95
N CYS A 148 10.73 -0.02 -28.62
CA CYS A 148 9.54 -0.22 -27.79
C CYS A 148 9.70 0.40 -26.40
N ALA A 149 10.87 0.25 -25.75
CA ALA A 149 11.13 0.85 -24.45
C ALA A 149 11.05 2.40 -24.50
N LYS A 150 11.64 3.02 -25.53
CA LYS A 150 11.56 4.49 -25.74
C LYS A 150 10.13 4.94 -26.00
N LEU A 151 9.42 4.24 -26.90
CA LEU A 151 8.03 4.56 -27.23
C LEU A 151 7.11 4.39 -26.02
N ALA A 152 7.34 3.40 -25.16
CA ALA A 152 6.58 3.21 -23.92
C ALA A 152 6.70 4.41 -22.98
N VAL A 153 7.93 4.90 -22.76
CA VAL A 153 8.17 6.11 -21.94
C VAL A 153 7.53 7.33 -22.58
N GLU A 154 7.69 7.55 -23.89
CA GLU A 154 7.08 8.68 -24.60
C GLU A 154 5.55 8.65 -24.55
N TYR A 155 4.94 7.48 -24.77
CA TYR A 155 3.50 7.28 -24.67
C TYR A 155 3.00 7.59 -23.25
N ARG A 156 3.62 7.00 -22.23
CA ARG A 156 3.26 7.22 -20.83
C ARG A 156 3.34 8.71 -20.48
N GLN A 157 4.43 9.38 -20.83
CA GLN A 157 4.59 10.81 -20.55
C GLN A 157 3.62 11.71 -21.31
N LYS A 158 3.23 11.33 -22.53
CA LYS A 158 2.30 12.10 -23.35
C LYS A 158 0.83 11.91 -22.93
N PHE A 159 0.44 10.68 -22.58
CA PHE A 159 -0.96 10.32 -22.40
C PHE A 159 -1.35 10.02 -20.95
N GLY A 160 -0.39 9.77 -20.06
CA GLY A 160 -0.65 9.47 -18.66
C GLY A 160 -1.40 8.14 -18.46
N LYS A 161 -1.11 7.13 -19.29
CA LYS A 161 -1.81 5.84 -19.33
C LYS A 161 -0.84 4.66 -19.32
N ASP A 162 -1.33 3.52 -18.86
CA ASP A 162 -0.59 2.26 -18.85
C ASP A 162 -0.21 1.84 -20.29
N ILE A 163 0.92 1.16 -20.41
CA ILE A 163 1.41 0.59 -21.68
C ILE A 163 2.16 -0.71 -21.40
N PHE A 164 1.94 -1.70 -22.26
CA PHE A 164 2.52 -3.02 -22.13
C PHE A 164 3.58 -3.26 -23.21
N ILE A 165 4.68 -3.87 -22.81
CA ILE A 165 5.69 -4.46 -23.68
C ILE A 165 5.65 -5.97 -23.45
N ASP A 166 5.20 -6.72 -24.45
CA ASP A 166 5.29 -8.17 -24.48
C ASP A 166 6.62 -8.56 -25.14
N LEU A 167 7.63 -8.86 -24.31
CA LEU A 167 8.95 -9.24 -24.76
C LEU A 167 8.99 -10.76 -25.00
N LEU A 168 8.70 -11.18 -26.24
CA LEU A 168 8.76 -12.58 -26.64
C LEU A 168 10.21 -13.05 -26.65
N CYS A 169 10.55 -13.96 -25.75
CA CYS A 169 11.89 -14.50 -25.57
C CYS A 169 11.82 -16.01 -25.28
N TYR A 170 12.88 -16.55 -24.69
CA TYR A 170 12.96 -17.96 -24.30
C TYR A 170 13.75 -18.11 -23.00
N ARG A 171 13.49 -19.20 -22.26
CA ARG A 171 14.27 -19.56 -21.06
C ARG A 171 15.38 -20.53 -21.44
N ARG A 172 16.64 -20.11 -21.26
CA ARG A 172 17.81 -20.93 -21.68
C ARG A 172 17.95 -22.24 -20.90
N HIS A 173 17.61 -22.21 -19.62
CA HIS A 173 17.72 -23.33 -18.67
C HIS A 173 16.32 -23.75 -18.16
N GLY A 174 16.27 -24.73 -17.25
CA GLY A 174 15.05 -25.07 -16.52
C GLY A 174 14.48 -23.90 -15.71
N HIS A 175 13.40 -24.13 -14.95
CA HIS A 175 12.78 -23.03 -14.18
C HIS A 175 13.75 -22.43 -13.16
N ASN A 176 14.61 -23.28 -12.61
CA ASN A 176 15.87 -22.91 -11.98
C ASN A 176 17.02 -23.62 -12.71
N GLU A 177 18.26 -23.21 -12.46
CA GLU A 177 19.43 -23.71 -13.20
C GLU A 177 19.74 -25.19 -12.96
N SER A 178 19.17 -25.80 -11.90
CA SER A 178 19.32 -27.23 -11.59
C SER A 178 18.19 -28.12 -12.13
N ASP A 179 17.14 -27.51 -12.68
CA ASP A 179 15.95 -28.21 -13.18
C ASP A 179 16.15 -28.68 -14.64
N GLU A 180 15.65 -29.87 -14.98
CA GLU A 180 15.77 -30.47 -16.32
C GLU A 180 14.46 -30.27 -17.11
N PRO A 181 14.39 -29.25 -17.99
CA PRO A 181 13.15 -28.89 -18.66
C PRO A 181 12.73 -29.86 -19.77
N LYS A 182 13.64 -30.73 -20.26
CA LYS A 182 13.27 -31.70 -21.31
C LYS A 182 12.33 -32.79 -20.83
N PHE A 183 12.11 -32.92 -19.52
CA PHE A 183 11.09 -33.84 -19.01
C PHE A 183 9.67 -33.46 -19.46
N THR A 184 9.42 -32.17 -19.69
CA THR A 184 8.09 -31.64 -20.05
C THR A 184 8.09 -30.89 -21.39
N GLN A 185 9.18 -30.18 -21.74
CA GLN A 185 9.30 -29.37 -22.98
C GLN A 185 10.42 -29.84 -23.94
N PRO A 186 10.56 -31.14 -24.27
CA PRO A 186 11.72 -31.63 -25.04
C PRO A 186 11.84 -30.98 -26.43
N LYS A 187 10.73 -30.74 -27.11
CA LYS A 187 10.72 -30.11 -28.44
C LYS A 187 11.22 -28.67 -28.40
N LEU A 188 10.69 -27.86 -27.47
CA LEU A 188 11.08 -26.46 -27.29
C LEU A 188 12.57 -26.35 -26.93
N TYR A 189 13.04 -27.14 -25.96
CA TYR A 189 14.44 -27.07 -25.54
C TYR A 189 15.42 -27.65 -26.57
N ASN A 190 14.97 -28.53 -27.46
CA ASN A 190 15.76 -28.93 -28.62
C ASN A 190 15.93 -27.80 -29.66
N LEU A 191 14.97 -26.87 -29.75
CA LEU A 191 15.10 -25.65 -30.56
C LEU A 191 16.03 -24.65 -29.86
N ILE A 192 15.79 -24.37 -28.57
CA ILE A 192 16.60 -23.44 -27.77
C ILE A 192 18.08 -23.85 -27.74
N ALA A 193 18.37 -25.15 -27.62
CA ALA A 193 19.74 -25.66 -27.63
C ALA A 193 20.52 -25.38 -28.93
N LYS A 194 19.81 -25.19 -30.05
CA LYS A 194 20.39 -24.87 -31.37
C LYS A 194 20.34 -23.38 -31.70
N HIS A 195 19.63 -22.60 -30.89
CA HIS A 195 19.44 -21.17 -31.11
C HIS A 195 20.61 -20.36 -30.52
N PRO A 196 21.25 -19.47 -31.29
CA PRO A 196 22.29 -18.59 -30.78
C PRO A 196 21.72 -17.61 -29.75
N ASN A 197 22.55 -17.13 -28.84
CA ASN A 197 22.10 -16.16 -27.83
C ASN A 197 21.81 -14.79 -28.47
N PRO A 198 20.88 -13.97 -27.93
CA PRO A 198 20.55 -12.65 -28.50
C PRO A 198 21.75 -11.74 -28.74
N ARG A 199 22.76 -11.81 -27.84
CA ARG A 199 24.04 -11.11 -28.02
C ARG A 199 24.74 -11.52 -29.31
N GLU A 200 24.85 -12.82 -29.58
CA GLU A 200 25.53 -13.34 -30.77
C GLU A 200 24.78 -12.98 -32.05
N ILE A 201 23.44 -13.05 -32.01
CA ILE A 201 22.56 -12.61 -33.10
C ILE A 201 22.82 -11.14 -33.44
N TYR A 202 22.83 -10.28 -32.43
CA TYR A 202 22.98 -8.85 -32.64
C TYR A 202 24.41 -8.45 -33.06
N VAL A 203 25.44 -9.07 -32.47
CA VAL A 203 26.84 -8.87 -32.91
C VAL A 203 27.01 -9.26 -34.38
N LYS A 204 26.44 -10.40 -34.79
CA LYS A 204 26.47 -10.81 -36.20
C LYS A 204 25.80 -9.78 -37.11
N LYS A 205 24.62 -9.27 -36.73
CA LYS A 205 23.91 -8.21 -37.47
C LYS A 205 24.78 -6.96 -37.65
N LEU A 206 25.46 -6.51 -36.59
CA LEU A 206 26.32 -5.31 -36.63
C LEU A 206 27.57 -5.52 -37.51
N ILE A 207 28.19 -6.70 -37.46
CA ILE A 207 29.32 -7.04 -38.33
C ILE A 207 28.89 -7.09 -39.79
N GLU A 208 27.76 -7.74 -40.11
CA GLU A 208 27.22 -7.82 -41.47
C GLU A 208 26.84 -6.44 -42.02
N ARG A 209 26.39 -5.51 -41.16
CA ARG A 209 26.08 -4.13 -41.53
C ARG A 209 27.32 -3.22 -41.61
N GLY A 210 28.47 -3.68 -41.11
CA GLY A 210 29.73 -2.95 -41.08
C GLY A 210 29.86 -1.91 -39.96
N ASP A 211 29.00 -1.95 -38.94
CA ASP A 211 28.99 -0.99 -37.83
C ASP A 211 30.06 -1.30 -36.78
N VAL A 212 30.44 -2.58 -36.64
CA VAL A 212 31.35 -3.08 -35.60
C VAL A 212 32.26 -4.16 -36.21
N ASP A 213 33.55 -4.13 -35.87
CA ASP A 213 34.50 -5.21 -36.17
C ASP A 213 34.38 -6.35 -35.14
N ALA A 214 34.59 -7.60 -35.58
CA ALA A 214 34.57 -8.79 -34.71
C ALA A 214 35.56 -8.67 -33.54
N ALA A 215 36.74 -8.06 -33.77
CA ALA A 215 37.73 -7.84 -32.73
C ALA A 215 37.21 -6.96 -31.59
N LEU A 216 36.40 -5.94 -31.91
CA LEU A 216 35.80 -5.04 -30.92
C LEU A 216 34.77 -5.77 -30.05
N ALA A 217 33.96 -6.66 -30.63
CA ALA A 217 32.96 -7.43 -29.88
C ALA A 217 33.58 -8.38 -28.85
N ASP A 218 34.71 -9.01 -29.19
CA ASP A 218 35.47 -9.88 -28.28
C ASP A 218 36.18 -9.07 -27.18
N GLU A 219 36.72 -7.90 -27.53
CA GLU A 219 37.31 -6.98 -26.56
C GLU A 219 36.28 -6.50 -25.54
N MET A 220 35.08 -6.13 -25.99
CA MET A 220 33.98 -5.71 -25.12
C MET A 220 33.56 -6.81 -24.13
N ASP A 221 33.50 -8.08 -24.55
CA ASP A 221 33.18 -9.19 -23.64
C ASP A 221 34.23 -9.37 -22.55
N ARG A 222 35.52 -9.36 -22.95
CA ARG A 222 36.63 -9.45 -21.99
C ARG A 222 36.61 -8.28 -21.02
N SER A 223 36.43 -7.07 -21.53
CA SER A 223 36.35 -5.86 -20.71
C SER A 223 35.19 -5.92 -19.73
N PHE A 224 34.02 -6.39 -20.16
CA PHE A 224 32.84 -6.51 -19.28
C PHE A 224 33.04 -7.56 -18.18
N ARG A 225 33.62 -8.72 -18.49
CA ARG A 225 33.95 -9.75 -17.48
C ARG A 225 34.95 -9.24 -16.45
N ASN A 226 36.00 -8.55 -16.90
CA ASN A 226 36.97 -7.93 -16.01
C ASN A 226 36.30 -6.88 -15.12
N GLN A 227 35.43 -6.04 -15.70
CA GLN A 227 34.66 -5.06 -14.95
C GLN A 227 33.76 -5.70 -13.88
N LEU A 228 33.08 -6.82 -14.18
CA LEU A 228 32.29 -7.55 -13.19
C LEU A 228 33.15 -8.08 -12.04
N GLN A 229 34.33 -8.63 -12.35
CA GLN A 229 35.27 -9.12 -11.35
C GLN A 229 35.84 -7.98 -10.49
N ASP A 230 36.20 -6.85 -11.11
CA ASP A 230 36.70 -5.67 -10.44
C ASP A 230 35.64 -5.07 -9.52
N ARG A 231 34.38 -4.97 -9.97
CA ARG A 231 33.26 -4.50 -9.13
C ARG A 231 32.98 -5.44 -7.98
N LEU A 232 33.03 -6.75 -8.19
CA LEU A 232 32.89 -7.73 -7.11
C LEU A 232 34.00 -7.56 -6.06
N ASN A 233 35.24 -7.34 -6.51
CA ASN A 233 36.38 -7.10 -5.62
C ASN A 233 36.23 -5.77 -4.87
N GLU A 234 35.80 -4.71 -5.55
CA GLU A 234 35.61 -3.38 -4.99
C GLU A 234 34.50 -3.36 -3.93
N VAL A 235 33.31 -3.91 -4.23
CA VAL A 235 32.19 -3.93 -3.29
C VAL A 235 32.51 -4.77 -2.04
N LYS A 236 33.32 -5.84 -2.19
CA LYS A 236 33.82 -6.61 -1.04
C LYS A 236 34.78 -5.81 -0.15
N GLN A 237 35.53 -4.87 -0.70
CA GLN A 237 36.53 -4.07 0.02
C GLN A 237 35.96 -2.76 0.56
N LYS A 238 35.06 -2.12 -0.20
CA LYS A 238 34.52 -0.80 0.08
C LYS A 238 33.08 -0.71 -0.44
N PRO A 239 32.08 -0.68 0.45
CA PRO A 239 30.71 -0.37 0.07
C PRO A 239 30.64 0.97 -0.68
N LEU A 240 29.82 1.04 -1.73
CA LEU A 240 29.63 2.27 -2.49
C LEU A 240 28.91 3.30 -1.62
N PRO A 241 29.31 4.59 -1.66
CA PRO A 241 28.59 5.64 -0.98
C PRO A 241 27.18 5.75 -1.58
N TYR A 242 26.17 5.64 -0.72
CA TYR A 242 24.76 5.81 -1.09
C TYR A 242 24.24 7.13 -0.52
N LYS A 243 23.49 7.87 -1.33
CA LYS A 243 22.77 9.07 -0.89
C LYS A 243 21.28 8.74 -0.86
N PRO A 244 20.63 8.75 0.32
CA PRO A 244 19.20 8.51 0.42
C PRO A 244 18.38 9.64 -0.25
N GLN A 245 17.17 9.31 -0.71
CA GLN A 245 16.17 10.33 -1.03
C GLN A 245 15.59 10.97 0.23
N LYS A 246 14.88 12.10 0.07
CA LYS A 246 14.24 12.81 1.18
C LYS A 246 13.35 11.90 2.02
N LEU A 247 12.47 11.10 1.41
CA LEU A 247 11.62 10.19 2.17
C LEU A 247 12.40 9.08 2.88
N GLU A 248 13.53 8.63 2.34
CA GLU A 248 14.43 7.71 3.04
C GLU A 248 15.10 8.38 4.24
N GLU A 249 15.56 9.63 4.08
CA GLU A 249 16.08 10.43 5.20
C GLU A 249 15.02 10.65 6.28
N ASP A 250 13.74 10.80 5.90
CA ASP A 250 12.62 10.92 6.83
C ASP A 250 12.37 9.60 7.59
N TRP A 251 12.51 8.45 6.92
CA TRP A 251 12.51 7.14 7.59
C TRP A 251 13.70 6.95 8.53
N ASP A 252 14.89 7.44 8.18
CA ASP A 252 16.11 7.32 9.00
C ASP A 252 16.05 8.18 10.28
N LYS A 253 15.17 9.19 10.33
CA LYS A 253 14.87 9.96 11.55
C LYS A 253 13.99 9.19 12.53
N LEU A 254 13.27 8.18 12.06
CA LEU A 254 12.53 7.26 12.91
C LEU A 254 13.47 6.15 13.41
N ARG A 255 13.19 5.63 14.60
CA ARG A 255 13.91 4.49 15.17
C ARG A 255 13.09 3.21 15.02
N ARG A 256 13.71 2.08 15.35
CA ARG A 256 12.98 0.81 15.52
C ARG A 256 12.26 0.80 16.87
N ALA A 257 11.17 0.03 16.91
CA ALA A 257 10.48 -0.24 18.16
C ALA A 257 11.37 -1.09 19.08
N THR A 258 11.18 -0.89 20.37
CA THR A 258 11.80 -1.61 21.48
C THR A 258 10.68 -2.14 22.39
N PRO A 259 10.93 -3.17 23.23
CA PRO A 259 9.91 -3.67 24.15
C PRO A 259 9.27 -2.58 25.04
N ASP A 260 10.08 -1.65 25.55
CA ASP A 260 9.65 -0.57 26.44
C ASP A 260 8.61 0.37 25.79
N ASP A 261 8.60 0.46 24.45
CA ASP A 261 7.63 1.28 23.71
C ASP A 261 6.18 0.81 23.84
N PHE A 262 5.98 -0.45 24.25
CA PHE A 262 4.67 -1.08 24.36
C PHE A 262 4.17 -1.16 25.81
N ASP A 263 4.97 -0.70 26.79
CA ASP A 263 4.55 -0.65 28.21
C ASP A 263 3.53 0.46 28.47
N ALA A 264 3.60 1.56 27.72
CA ALA A 264 2.64 2.66 27.78
C ALA A 264 2.54 3.42 26.45
N SER A 265 1.33 3.77 26.04
CA SER A 265 1.12 4.67 24.90
C SER A 265 1.55 6.11 25.20
N PRO A 266 2.04 6.86 24.20
CA PRO A 266 2.35 8.28 24.35
C PRO A 266 1.09 9.13 24.53
N GLU A 267 1.26 10.28 25.18
CA GLU A 267 0.22 11.30 25.24
C GLU A 267 -0.18 11.75 23.82
N THR A 268 -1.48 11.69 23.53
CA THR A 268 -2.02 12.00 22.20
C THR A 268 -3.18 13.00 22.28
N GLY A 269 -3.47 13.53 23.47
CA GLY A 269 -4.45 14.60 23.67
C GLY A 269 -4.10 15.87 22.90
N VAL A 270 -5.12 16.64 22.55
CA VAL A 270 -4.98 17.85 21.73
C VAL A 270 -5.46 19.11 22.47
N LYS A 271 -4.93 20.27 22.08
CA LYS A 271 -5.39 21.55 22.63
C LYS A 271 -6.86 21.80 22.23
N GLN A 272 -7.65 22.32 23.17
CA GLN A 272 -9.07 22.65 22.94
C GLN A 272 -9.28 23.52 21.69
N GLY A 273 -8.41 24.52 21.46
CA GLY A 273 -8.52 25.38 20.28
C GLY A 273 -8.35 24.66 18.94
N VAL A 274 -7.70 23.49 18.89
CA VAL A 274 -7.65 22.64 17.68
C VAL A 274 -8.97 21.90 17.52
N ILE A 275 -9.52 21.35 18.61
CA ILE A 275 -10.84 20.71 18.63
C ILE A 275 -11.90 21.69 18.13
N ASP A 276 -11.90 22.94 18.60
CA ASP A 276 -12.89 23.94 18.24
C ASP A 276 -12.88 24.24 16.73
N LYS A 277 -11.69 24.29 16.11
CA LYS A 277 -11.55 24.47 14.66
C LYS A 277 -12.16 23.29 13.88
N VAL A 278 -11.84 22.07 14.29
CA VAL A 278 -12.34 20.85 13.64
C VAL A 278 -13.85 20.72 13.83
N ALA A 279 -14.35 20.95 15.06
CA ALA A 279 -15.77 20.94 15.38
C ALA A 279 -16.55 21.95 14.53
N LYS A 280 -16.02 23.16 14.36
CA LYS A 280 -16.60 24.17 13.47
C LYS A 280 -16.69 23.67 12.03
N ALA A 281 -15.62 23.09 11.49
CA ALA A 281 -15.60 22.56 10.13
C ALA A 281 -16.63 21.43 9.94
N LEU A 282 -16.68 20.48 10.88
CA LEU A 282 -17.59 19.32 10.85
C LEU A 282 -19.08 19.67 11.01
N THR A 283 -19.40 20.87 11.48
CA THR A 283 -20.77 21.33 11.76
C THR A 283 -21.23 22.46 10.84
N THR A 284 -20.39 22.87 9.89
CA THR A 284 -20.66 23.97 8.95
C THR A 284 -20.65 23.48 7.51
N ILE A 285 -21.59 23.98 6.72
CA ILE A 285 -21.64 23.81 5.26
C ILE A 285 -21.49 25.17 4.58
N PRO A 286 -20.98 25.23 3.35
CA PRO A 286 -20.79 26.49 2.65
C PRO A 286 -22.13 27.12 2.27
N GLU A 287 -22.15 28.43 2.12
CA GLU A 287 -23.33 29.16 1.68
C GLU A 287 -23.82 28.65 0.31
N GLY A 288 -25.14 28.49 0.16
CA GLY A 288 -25.75 27.96 -1.05
C GLY A 288 -25.74 26.43 -1.17
N PHE A 289 -25.04 25.70 -0.29
CA PHE A 289 -25.09 24.24 -0.25
C PHE A 289 -26.43 23.76 0.33
N LYS A 290 -27.12 22.88 -0.39
CA LYS A 290 -28.39 22.29 0.03
C LYS A 290 -28.18 20.83 0.43
N PRO A 291 -28.03 20.54 1.74
CA PRO A 291 -27.95 19.17 2.23
C PRO A 291 -29.31 18.45 2.12
N LEU A 292 -29.28 17.11 2.14
CA LEU A 292 -30.48 16.31 2.40
C LEU A 292 -30.94 16.49 3.86
N LYS A 293 -32.23 16.31 4.14
CA LYS A 293 -32.82 16.45 5.50
C LYS A 293 -32.11 15.57 6.54
N GLN A 294 -31.69 14.37 6.17
CA GLN A 294 -30.95 13.47 7.04
C GLN A 294 -29.56 14.02 7.39
N ILE A 295 -28.92 14.73 6.46
CA ILE A 295 -27.63 15.40 6.69
C ILE A 295 -27.82 16.67 7.53
N GLU A 296 -28.90 17.43 7.35
CA GLU A 296 -29.24 18.55 8.26
C GLU A 296 -29.38 18.07 9.70
N LYS A 297 -30.08 16.95 9.90
CA LYS A 297 -30.19 16.32 11.22
C LYS A 297 -28.83 15.88 11.76
N LEU A 298 -28.01 15.19 10.95
CA LEU A 298 -26.67 14.78 11.35
C LEU A 298 -25.79 15.97 11.77
N LEU A 299 -25.81 17.07 11.01
CA LEU A 299 -25.05 18.28 11.32
C LEU A 299 -25.52 18.93 12.62
N LYS A 300 -26.84 18.93 12.87
CA LYS A 300 -27.40 19.39 14.14
C LYS A 300 -26.96 18.51 15.30
N ASP A 301 -27.11 17.19 15.17
CA ASP A 301 -26.74 16.23 16.23
C ASP A 301 -25.23 16.34 16.55
N ARG A 302 -24.37 16.52 15.54
CA ARG A 302 -22.93 16.82 15.73
C ARG A 302 -22.71 18.13 16.46
N LYS A 303 -23.43 19.18 16.10
CA LYS A 303 -23.32 20.49 16.75
C LYS A 303 -23.69 20.38 18.24
N ASP A 304 -24.78 19.71 18.54
CA ASP A 304 -25.23 19.49 19.92
C ASP A 304 -24.18 18.66 20.69
N ALA A 305 -23.59 17.63 20.07
CA ALA A 305 -22.53 16.81 20.67
C ALA A 305 -21.26 17.60 21.02
N PHE A 306 -20.80 18.49 20.13
CA PHE A 306 -19.59 19.28 20.36
C PHE A 306 -19.78 20.45 21.32
N TYR A 307 -20.91 21.16 21.23
CA TYR A 307 -21.08 22.44 21.92
C TYR A 307 -21.99 22.38 23.15
N GLU A 308 -23.04 21.56 23.12
CA GLU A 308 -24.06 21.53 24.16
C GLU A 308 -23.80 20.39 25.16
N THR A 309 -23.82 19.15 24.70
CA THR A 309 -23.68 17.97 25.59
C THR A 309 -22.23 17.68 25.93
N LYS A 310 -21.28 18.03 25.04
CA LYS A 310 -19.85 17.71 25.15
C LYS A 310 -19.58 16.20 25.30
N MET A 311 -20.46 15.39 24.71
CA MET A 311 -20.36 13.94 24.65
C MET A 311 -20.30 13.52 23.19
N LEU A 312 -19.16 12.98 22.77
CA LEU A 312 -18.91 12.61 21.38
C LEU A 312 -19.16 11.12 21.16
N GLY A 313 -19.85 10.80 20.06
CA GLY A 313 -20.00 9.44 19.56
C GLY A 313 -18.80 8.98 18.74
N TRP A 314 -18.88 7.76 18.21
CA TRP A 314 -17.76 7.14 17.50
C TRP A 314 -17.32 7.92 16.27
N ALA A 315 -18.27 8.35 15.43
CA ALA A 315 -17.98 9.09 14.21
C ALA A 315 -17.35 10.46 14.52
N GLU A 316 -17.81 11.14 15.57
CA GLU A 316 -17.24 12.42 16.00
C GLU A 316 -15.81 12.24 16.51
N GLY A 317 -15.55 11.22 17.34
CA GLY A 317 -14.20 10.90 17.82
C GLY A 317 -13.24 10.53 16.69
N GLU A 318 -13.70 9.73 15.72
CA GLU A 318 -12.93 9.34 14.54
C GLU A 318 -12.59 10.56 13.66
N LEU A 319 -13.58 11.35 13.27
CA LEU A 319 -13.37 12.54 12.44
C LEU A 319 -12.54 13.60 13.16
N LEU A 320 -12.64 13.68 14.50
CA LEU A 320 -11.79 14.56 15.30
C LEU A 320 -10.32 14.10 15.26
N ALA A 321 -10.05 12.79 15.25
CA ALA A 321 -8.69 12.27 15.11
C ALA A 321 -8.08 12.70 13.77
N TYR A 322 -8.83 12.50 12.68
CA TYR A 322 -8.38 12.93 11.35
C TYR A 322 -8.20 14.45 11.28
N GLY A 323 -9.21 15.22 11.68
CA GLY A 323 -9.18 16.68 11.60
C GLY A 323 -8.07 17.32 12.43
N THR A 324 -7.80 16.79 13.62
CA THR A 324 -6.72 17.31 14.49
C THR A 324 -5.34 17.05 13.89
N LEU A 325 -5.11 15.85 13.32
CA LEU A 325 -3.88 15.55 12.58
C LEU A 325 -3.70 16.48 11.39
N LEU A 326 -4.75 16.69 10.59
CA LEU A 326 -4.70 17.58 9.42
C LEU A 326 -4.37 19.03 9.83
N ALA A 327 -4.98 19.52 10.91
CA ALA A 327 -4.72 20.86 11.46
C ALA A 327 -3.29 21.01 12.03
N GLU A 328 -2.68 19.91 12.46
CA GLU A 328 -1.30 19.82 12.96
C GLU A 328 -0.27 19.56 11.85
N GLY A 329 -0.71 19.48 10.59
CA GLY A 329 0.17 19.30 9.42
C GLY A 329 0.48 17.84 9.09
N VAL A 330 -0.24 16.89 9.67
CA VAL A 330 -0.13 15.46 9.37
C VAL A 330 -1.19 15.06 8.35
N SER A 331 -0.76 14.59 7.18
CA SER A 331 -1.66 14.07 6.14
C SER A 331 -2.36 12.80 6.60
N VAL A 332 -3.63 12.66 6.21
CA VAL A 332 -4.42 11.46 6.48
C VAL A 332 -4.92 10.91 5.16
N ARG A 333 -4.62 9.64 4.89
CA ARG A 333 -5.12 8.89 3.73
C ARG A 333 -6.00 7.74 4.20
N MET A 334 -7.18 7.61 3.61
CA MET A 334 -8.09 6.51 3.87
C MET A 334 -8.63 5.95 2.55
N SER A 335 -8.58 4.64 2.39
CA SER A 335 -9.17 3.97 1.25
C SER A 335 -9.94 2.72 1.66
N GLY A 336 -10.97 2.40 0.90
CA GLY A 336 -11.82 1.25 1.13
C GLY A 336 -13.19 1.45 0.50
N GLN A 337 -14.02 0.42 0.52
CA GLN A 337 -15.34 0.46 -0.11
C GLN A 337 -16.26 1.40 0.68
N ASP A 338 -16.85 2.39 0.01
CA ASP A 338 -17.82 3.35 0.57
C ASP A 338 -17.34 4.20 1.76
N VAL A 339 -16.04 4.27 2.02
CA VAL A 339 -15.45 4.91 3.22
C VAL A 339 -15.84 6.37 3.39
N LYS A 340 -16.11 7.12 2.32
CA LYS A 340 -16.54 8.53 2.39
C LYS A 340 -17.83 8.71 3.20
N ARG A 341 -18.79 7.80 3.02
CA ARG A 341 -20.03 7.73 3.81
C ARG A 341 -19.83 6.87 5.05
N GLY A 342 -19.02 5.82 4.91
CA GLY A 342 -18.93 4.67 5.79
C GLY A 342 -20.04 3.66 5.45
N THR A 343 -19.70 2.37 5.47
CA THR A 343 -20.63 1.25 5.24
C THR A 343 -21.91 1.42 6.05
N PHE A 344 -21.74 1.68 7.34
CA PHE A 344 -22.83 1.84 8.30
C PHE A 344 -23.46 3.25 8.29
N SER A 345 -23.12 4.12 7.33
CA SER A 345 -23.60 5.51 7.25
C SER A 345 -23.38 6.28 8.56
N HIS A 346 -22.18 6.18 9.11
CA HIS A 346 -21.78 6.84 10.35
C HIS A 346 -20.81 8.01 10.08
N ARG A 347 -19.88 7.82 9.14
CA ARG A 347 -18.75 8.74 8.93
C ARG A 347 -19.16 10.03 8.25
N HIS A 348 -19.77 9.96 7.08
CA HIS A 348 -20.13 11.15 6.28
C HIS A 348 -19.02 12.22 6.26
N ALA A 349 -17.81 11.82 5.88
CA ALA A 349 -16.71 12.74 5.66
C ALA A 349 -16.98 13.66 4.45
N TYR A 350 -17.80 13.16 3.51
CA TYR A 350 -18.32 13.92 2.38
C TYR A 350 -19.84 14.05 2.49
N PHE A 351 -20.33 15.24 2.14
CA PHE A 351 -21.72 15.53 1.83
C PHE A 351 -21.86 15.79 0.33
N PHE A 352 -23.08 15.64 -0.19
CA PHE A 352 -23.40 15.94 -1.58
C PHE A 352 -24.58 16.90 -1.63
N ASP A 353 -24.46 17.95 -2.42
CA ASP A 353 -25.53 18.92 -2.62
C ASP A 353 -26.72 18.24 -3.33
N ALA A 354 -27.91 18.39 -2.76
CA ALA A 354 -29.11 17.68 -3.21
C ALA A 354 -29.61 18.12 -4.60
N ASN A 355 -29.18 19.28 -5.11
CA ASN A 355 -29.59 19.78 -6.42
C ASN A 355 -28.52 19.51 -7.49
N THR A 356 -27.23 19.56 -7.14
CA THR A 356 -26.12 19.56 -8.10
C THR A 356 -25.22 18.33 -8.01
N ASN A 357 -25.35 17.51 -6.97
CA ASN A 357 -24.42 16.43 -6.60
C ASN A 357 -22.97 16.91 -6.36
N ALA A 358 -22.75 18.22 -6.18
CA ALA A 358 -21.44 18.74 -5.85
C ALA A 358 -20.96 18.16 -4.50
N PRO A 359 -19.79 17.53 -4.44
CA PRO A 359 -19.25 16.99 -3.19
C PRO A 359 -18.69 18.12 -2.31
N TYR A 360 -18.85 17.99 -1.00
CA TYR A 360 -18.20 18.86 -0.01
C TYR A 360 -17.61 18.00 1.11
N CYS A 361 -16.32 18.16 1.37
CA CYS A 361 -15.64 17.55 2.50
C CYS A 361 -15.37 18.59 3.59
N ALA A 362 -15.96 18.40 4.76
CA ALA A 362 -15.76 19.30 5.88
C ALA A 362 -14.30 19.34 6.35
N LEU A 363 -13.62 18.19 6.34
CA LEU A 363 -12.23 18.08 6.80
C LEU A 363 -11.21 18.72 5.85
N ASP A 364 -11.60 19.06 4.60
CA ASP A 364 -10.76 19.85 3.69
C ASP A 364 -10.80 21.36 4.01
N ASN A 365 -11.66 21.80 4.95
CA ASN A 365 -11.99 23.20 5.21
C ASN A 365 -11.88 23.58 6.70
N ILE A 366 -10.88 23.05 7.41
CA ILE A 366 -10.61 23.31 8.83
C ILE A 366 -9.87 24.64 9.03
N GLN A 367 -8.78 24.86 8.30
CA GLN A 367 -7.97 26.07 8.36
C GLN A 367 -7.08 26.24 7.12
N GLU A 368 -6.65 27.47 6.85
CA GLU A 368 -5.62 27.72 5.84
C GLU A 368 -4.30 27.00 6.22
N GLY A 369 -3.65 26.38 5.23
CA GLY A 369 -2.37 25.68 5.42
C GLY A 369 -2.44 24.33 6.12
N GLN A 370 -3.64 23.77 6.36
CA GLN A 370 -3.78 22.39 6.85
C GLN A 370 -3.19 21.36 5.88
N ALA A 371 -2.89 20.16 6.37
CA ALA A 371 -2.56 19.03 5.53
C ALA A 371 -3.80 18.52 4.77
N LYS A 372 -3.55 17.73 3.71
CA LYS A 372 -4.58 17.21 2.81
C LYS A 372 -5.23 15.95 3.38
N PHE A 373 -6.55 15.88 3.23
CA PHE A 373 -7.30 14.66 3.53
C PHE A 373 -7.57 13.85 2.25
N HIS A 374 -6.98 12.66 2.19
CA HIS A 374 -7.02 11.78 1.03
C HIS A 374 -7.97 10.62 1.29
N ILE A 375 -9.29 10.84 1.17
CA ILE A 375 -10.29 9.78 1.33
C ILE A 375 -10.91 9.35 0.00
N TYR A 376 -10.81 8.05 -0.29
CA TYR A 376 -11.25 7.48 -1.57
C TYR A 376 -12.15 6.27 -1.35
N ASN A 377 -13.33 6.28 -1.98
CA ASN A 377 -14.06 5.03 -2.18
C ASN A 377 -13.23 4.20 -3.16
N SER A 378 -12.80 3.03 -2.73
CA SER A 378 -12.09 2.09 -3.57
C SER A 378 -12.99 1.47 -4.62
N LEU A 379 -12.38 0.91 -5.67
CA LEU A 379 -13.03 -0.16 -6.42
C LEU A 379 -13.28 -1.38 -5.52
N LEU A 380 -14.10 -2.32 -5.98
CA LEU A 380 -14.48 -3.50 -5.22
C LEU A 380 -13.36 -4.56 -5.27
N SER A 381 -12.27 -4.26 -4.58
CA SER A 381 -11.03 -5.06 -4.50
C SER A 381 -10.46 -4.94 -3.09
N GLU A 382 -10.13 -6.06 -2.48
CA GLU A 382 -9.41 -6.10 -1.20
C GLU A 382 -7.91 -6.32 -1.42
N PHE A 383 -7.53 -7.28 -2.28
CA PHE A 383 -6.14 -7.71 -2.44
C PHE A 383 -5.27 -6.57 -3.00
N GLY A 384 -5.65 -6.03 -4.15
CA GLY A 384 -4.97 -4.92 -4.78
C GLY A 384 -5.03 -3.64 -3.94
N VAL A 385 -6.20 -3.28 -3.37
CA VAL A 385 -6.32 -2.05 -2.58
C VAL A 385 -5.48 -2.10 -1.31
N LEU A 386 -5.49 -3.21 -0.57
CA LEU A 386 -4.65 -3.34 0.63
C LEU A 386 -3.16 -3.29 0.27
N GLY A 387 -2.77 -3.92 -0.85
CA GLY A 387 -1.41 -3.83 -1.38
C GLY A 387 -0.99 -2.40 -1.72
N PHE A 388 -1.91 -1.64 -2.31
CA PHE A 388 -1.69 -0.24 -2.65
C PHE A 388 -1.49 0.60 -1.39
N GLU A 389 -2.38 0.49 -0.40
CA GLU A 389 -2.28 1.25 0.84
C GLU A 389 -1.03 0.88 1.65
N TYR A 390 -0.60 -0.40 1.61
CA TYR A 390 0.67 -0.80 2.19
C TYR A 390 1.86 -0.10 1.51
N GLY A 391 1.87 -0.04 0.18
CA GLY A 391 2.87 0.67 -0.60
C GLY A 391 2.90 2.17 -0.29
N TYR A 392 1.73 2.81 -0.20
CA TYR A 392 1.61 4.22 0.15
C TYR A 392 2.14 4.49 1.58
N ALA A 393 1.75 3.66 2.55
CA ALA A 393 2.26 3.75 3.92
C ALA A 393 3.79 3.54 4.00
N MET A 394 4.36 2.73 3.10
CA MET A 394 5.80 2.51 2.99
C MET A 394 6.54 3.73 2.40
N SER A 395 5.91 4.53 1.55
CA SER A 395 6.51 5.79 1.07
C SER A 395 6.36 6.95 2.05
N SER A 396 5.31 6.97 2.86
CA SER A 396 4.87 8.17 3.59
C SER A 396 4.98 8.01 5.12
N PRO A 397 6.19 8.13 5.72
CA PRO A 397 6.42 7.84 7.15
C PRO A 397 5.61 8.73 8.10
N HIS A 398 5.24 9.93 7.68
CA HIS A 398 4.56 10.91 8.54
C HIS A 398 3.05 10.95 8.35
N ALA A 399 2.49 10.20 7.40
CA ALA A 399 1.05 10.17 7.15
C ALA A 399 0.35 9.10 8.00
N LEU A 400 -0.90 9.36 8.40
CA LEU A 400 -1.79 8.31 8.88
C LEU A 400 -2.46 7.67 7.66
N VAL A 401 -2.11 6.43 7.35
CA VAL A 401 -2.66 5.68 6.20
C VAL A 401 -3.59 4.59 6.72
N LEU A 402 -4.83 4.58 6.24
CA LEU A 402 -5.88 3.65 6.65
C LEU A 402 -6.44 2.89 5.46
N TRP A 403 -6.66 1.60 5.67
CA TRP A 403 -7.51 0.77 4.83
C TRP A 403 -8.72 0.28 5.66
N GLU A 404 -9.94 0.43 5.13
CA GLU A 404 -11.16 -0.05 5.78
C GLU A 404 -11.84 -1.12 4.93
N ALA A 405 -12.01 -2.30 5.51
CA ALA A 405 -12.85 -3.35 4.94
C ALA A 405 -14.33 -2.98 5.13
N GLN A 406 -15.19 -3.34 4.16
CA GLN A 406 -16.63 -3.06 4.29
C GLN A 406 -17.23 -3.78 5.51
N PHE A 407 -16.86 -5.05 5.69
CA PHE A 407 -16.96 -5.83 6.92
C PHE A 407 -15.60 -6.49 7.13
N GLY A 408 -15.21 -6.70 8.39
CA GLY A 408 -13.91 -7.27 8.71
C GLY A 408 -13.73 -8.69 8.16
N ASP A 409 -14.82 -9.41 7.93
CA ASP A 409 -14.84 -10.78 7.38
C ASP A 409 -14.18 -10.87 5.99
N PHE A 410 -14.27 -9.82 5.18
CA PHE A 410 -13.76 -9.78 3.79
C PHE A 410 -12.24 -9.58 3.69
N VAL A 411 -11.57 -9.32 4.81
CA VAL A 411 -10.11 -9.13 4.87
C VAL A 411 -9.31 -10.33 4.33
N ASN A 412 -9.93 -11.52 4.33
CA ASN A 412 -9.34 -12.75 3.80
C ASN A 412 -9.08 -12.72 2.29
N GLY A 413 -9.75 -11.84 1.53
CA GLY A 413 -9.43 -11.62 0.11
C GLY A 413 -8.01 -11.09 -0.10
N ALA A 414 -7.44 -10.42 0.90
CA ALA A 414 -6.10 -9.84 0.87
C ALA A 414 -5.09 -10.62 1.73
N GLN A 415 -5.33 -11.91 2.02
CA GLN A 415 -4.53 -12.69 2.96
C GLN A 415 -3.03 -12.72 2.59
N VAL A 416 -2.69 -12.77 1.31
CA VAL A 416 -1.29 -12.75 0.86
C VAL A 416 -0.59 -11.44 1.26
N MET A 417 -1.28 -10.30 1.22
CA MET A 417 -0.70 -9.03 1.72
C MET A 417 -0.47 -9.08 3.22
N ILE A 418 -1.39 -9.68 3.97
CA ILE A 418 -1.31 -9.80 5.42
C ILE A 418 -0.10 -10.65 5.81
N ASP A 419 -0.01 -11.85 5.22
CA ASP A 419 1.01 -12.84 5.56
C ASP A 419 2.40 -12.40 5.08
N GLN A 420 2.49 -11.88 3.87
CA GLN A 420 3.77 -11.68 3.18
C GLN A 420 4.31 -10.26 3.26
N PHE A 421 3.53 -9.29 3.74
CA PHE A 421 4.00 -7.92 3.90
C PHE A 421 3.69 -7.38 5.30
N ILE A 422 2.42 -7.36 5.70
CA ILE A 422 2.00 -6.70 6.95
C ILE A 422 2.62 -7.39 8.17
N SER A 423 2.60 -8.71 8.25
CA SER A 423 3.13 -9.44 9.41
C SER A 423 4.64 -9.68 9.38
N SER A 424 5.26 -9.65 8.19
CA SER A 424 6.62 -10.23 8.01
C SER A 424 7.63 -9.32 7.33
N ALA A 425 7.24 -8.19 6.71
CA ALA A 425 8.19 -7.35 5.97
C ALA A 425 9.27 -6.71 6.84
N GLU A 426 8.96 -6.38 8.11
CA GLU A 426 9.96 -5.80 9.00
C GLU A 426 11.05 -6.81 9.36
N SER A 427 10.68 -8.07 9.63
CA SER A 427 11.66 -9.13 9.87
C SER A 427 12.48 -9.43 8.61
N LYS A 428 11.81 -9.72 7.49
CA LYS A 428 12.46 -10.14 6.23
C LYS A 428 13.30 -9.05 5.58
N TRP A 429 12.77 -7.83 5.53
CA TRP A 429 13.33 -6.76 4.70
C TRP A 429 13.64 -5.49 5.48
N GLN A 430 13.47 -5.51 6.80
CA GLN A 430 13.83 -4.40 7.67
C GLN A 430 13.02 -3.12 7.34
N ARG A 431 11.77 -3.30 6.86
CA ARG A 431 10.85 -2.22 6.47
C ARG A 431 9.75 -2.02 7.52
N MET A 432 9.75 -0.86 8.16
CA MET A 432 8.64 -0.38 8.98
C MET A 432 7.46 0.03 8.11
N ASN A 433 6.25 -0.02 8.65
CA ASN A 433 5.04 0.40 7.96
C ASN A 433 3.97 0.83 8.98
N GLY A 434 3.26 1.93 8.71
CA GLY A 434 2.27 2.52 9.63
C GLY A 434 0.81 2.30 9.24
N LEU A 435 0.53 1.34 8.35
CA LEU A 435 -0.82 1.08 7.86
C LEU A 435 -1.78 0.66 8.99
N VAL A 436 -2.93 1.32 9.05
CA VAL A 436 -4.04 0.96 9.95
C VAL A 436 -5.11 0.20 9.15
N MET A 437 -5.49 -0.98 9.63
CA MET A 437 -6.57 -1.78 9.05
C MET A 437 -7.81 -1.69 9.94
N LEU A 438 -8.88 -1.06 9.46
CA LEU A 438 -10.17 -1.00 10.13
C LEU A 438 -11.05 -2.17 9.67
N LEU A 439 -11.32 -3.12 10.58
CA LEU A 439 -12.02 -4.37 10.29
C LEU A 439 -13.32 -4.46 11.10
N PRO A 440 -14.48 -4.06 10.54
CA PRO A 440 -15.73 -4.06 11.28
C PRO A 440 -16.08 -5.45 11.85
N HIS A 441 -16.23 -5.53 13.16
CA HIS A 441 -16.35 -6.78 13.92
C HIS A 441 -17.50 -6.72 14.93
N GLY A 442 -18.15 -7.86 15.14
CA GLY A 442 -19.14 -8.02 16.20
C GLY A 442 -20.17 -9.10 15.89
N TYR A 443 -20.41 -10.00 16.84
CA TYR A 443 -21.49 -10.98 16.76
C TYR A 443 -22.82 -10.31 17.07
N GLU A 444 -23.60 -10.04 16.02
CA GLU A 444 -24.84 -9.24 16.05
C GLU A 444 -25.98 -9.94 15.29
N GLY A 445 -25.85 -11.25 15.03
CA GLY A 445 -26.87 -12.04 14.34
C GLY A 445 -26.94 -11.84 12.82
N GLN A 446 -25.92 -11.24 12.19
CA GLN A 446 -25.89 -10.94 10.75
C GLN A 446 -25.31 -12.07 9.88
N GLY A 447 -25.06 -13.25 10.46
CA GLY A 447 -24.54 -14.42 9.74
C GLY A 447 -23.01 -14.52 9.70
N PRO A 448 -22.48 -15.58 9.05
CA PRO A 448 -21.08 -15.96 9.14
C PRO A 448 -20.10 -15.02 8.43
N GLU A 449 -20.53 -14.26 7.42
CA GLU A 449 -19.71 -13.31 6.66
C GLU A 449 -19.87 -11.85 7.09
N HIS A 450 -20.57 -11.60 8.20
CA HIS A 450 -20.81 -10.25 8.72
C HIS A 450 -20.65 -10.20 10.25
N SER A 451 -19.75 -11.02 10.82
CA SER A 451 -19.60 -11.14 12.27
C SER A 451 -18.15 -11.06 12.73
N SER A 452 -17.23 -11.71 12.02
CA SER A 452 -15.86 -11.92 12.49
C SER A 452 -14.81 -11.42 11.52
N CYS A 453 -14.00 -10.46 11.98
CA CYS A 453 -12.75 -10.10 11.31
C CYS A 453 -11.64 -11.15 11.52
N ARG A 454 -11.95 -12.26 12.20
CA ARG A 454 -11.01 -13.34 12.53
C ARG A 454 -9.81 -12.85 13.36
N PRO A 455 -10.04 -12.14 14.49
CA PRO A 455 -8.95 -11.59 15.30
C PRO A 455 -7.96 -12.67 15.78
N GLU A 456 -8.42 -13.91 15.96
CA GLU A 456 -7.57 -15.06 16.29
C GLU A 456 -6.46 -15.32 15.28
N ARG A 457 -6.70 -15.03 13.99
CA ARG A 457 -5.70 -15.21 12.93
C ARG A 457 -4.60 -14.16 13.02
N PHE A 458 -4.96 -12.91 13.28
CA PHE A 458 -3.98 -11.85 13.49
C PHE A 458 -3.17 -12.10 14.77
N LEU A 459 -3.83 -12.54 15.85
CA LEU A 459 -3.14 -12.93 17.09
C LEU A 459 -2.16 -14.09 16.87
N GLN A 460 -2.50 -15.05 16.00
CA GLN A 460 -1.59 -16.14 15.63
C GLN A 460 -0.38 -15.66 14.81
N LEU A 461 -0.55 -14.62 13.98
CA LEU A 461 0.53 -14.02 13.19
C LEU A 461 1.40 -13.04 14.00
N ALA A 462 0.95 -12.65 15.20
CA ALA A 462 1.67 -11.69 16.03
C ALA A 462 2.89 -12.35 16.70
N ALA A 463 4.08 -11.83 16.40
CA ALA A 463 5.34 -12.26 16.98
C ALA A 463 6.34 -11.09 16.92
N GLU A 464 7.28 -11.05 17.86
CA GLU A 464 8.40 -10.06 17.85
C GLU A 464 7.95 -8.60 17.63
N TYR A 465 6.81 -8.23 18.22
CA TYR A 465 6.22 -6.89 18.11
C TYR A 465 5.96 -6.46 16.66
N ASN A 466 5.72 -7.39 15.73
CA ASN A 466 5.53 -7.12 14.29
C ASN A 466 4.29 -6.29 13.97
N MET A 467 3.23 -6.41 14.76
CA MET A 467 1.97 -5.69 14.56
C MET A 467 1.27 -5.38 15.89
N ILE A 468 0.35 -4.43 15.84
CA ILE A 468 -0.52 -4.06 16.95
C ILE A 468 -1.93 -4.55 16.64
N ILE A 469 -2.59 -5.17 17.62
CA ILE A 469 -3.98 -5.65 17.48
C ILE A 469 -4.81 -4.95 18.56
N CYS A 470 -5.80 -4.16 18.14
CA CYS A 470 -6.61 -3.32 19.02
C CYS A 470 -8.10 -3.60 18.84
N ASN A 471 -8.83 -3.55 19.95
CA ASN A 471 -10.29 -3.67 19.99
C ASN A 471 -10.89 -2.54 20.85
N PRO A 472 -10.82 -1.28 20.37
CA PRO A 472 -11.26 -0.14 21.14
C PRO A 472 -12.75 -0.23 21.44
N THR A 473 -13.15 0.25 22.62
CA THR A 473 -14.55 0.22 23.09
C THR A 473 -15.17 1.60 23.22
N THR A 474 -14.36 2.67 23.32
CA THR A 474 -14.84 4.05 23.45
C THR A 474 -14.36 4.96 22.32
N PRO A 475 -15.12 6.01 21.96
CA PRO A 475 -14.70 6.99 20.96
C PRO A 475 -13.36 7.68 21.27
N ALA A 476 -13.11 8.07 22.52
CA ALA A 476 -11.84 8.68 22.91
C ALA A 476 -10.66 7.70 22.79
N ASN A 477 -10.85 6.42 23.15
CA ASN A 477 -9.78 5.44 23.00
C ASN A 477 -9.43 5.21 21.50
N ASN A 478 -10.45 5.15 20.63
CA ASN A 478 -10.23 5.10 19.17
C ASN A 478 -9.50 6.34 18.65
N PHE A 479 -9.86 7.54 19.12
CA PHE A 479 -9.16 8.78 18.76
C PHE A 479 -7.68 8.74 19.11
N HIS A 480 -7.35 8.33 20.34
CA HIS A 480 -5.97 8.24 20.79
C HIS A 480 -5.19 7.13 20.06
N MET A 481 -5.83 5.98 19.81
CA MET A 481 -5.23 4.89 19.03
C MET A 481 -4.78 5.35 17.64
N LEU A 482 -5.63 6.12 16.94
CA LEU A 482 -5.33 6.62 15.59
C LEU A 482 -4.18 7.62 15.61
N ARG A 483 -4.20 8.58 16.55
CA ARG A 483 -3.12 9.58 16.68
C ARG A 483 -1.79 8.94 17.09
N ARG A 484 -1.83 7.93 17.98
CA ARG A 484 -0.65 7.18 18.44
C ARG A 484 0.21 6.65 17.28
N GLN A 485 -0.41 6.18 16.20
CA GLN A 485 0.30 5.62 15.04
C GLN A 485 1.30 6.57 14.40
N VAL A 486 1.03 7.87 14.47
CA VAL A 486 1.92 8.91 13.92
C VAL A 486 2.68 9.69 15.00
N THR A 487 2.29 9.55 16.27
CA THR A 487 2.99 10.14 17.43
C THR A 487 4.22 9.32 17.83
N TRP A 488 4.22 7.99 17.66
CA TRP A 488 5.42 7.19 17.91
C TRP A 488 6.58 7.60 17.00
N ASP A 489 7.81 7.37 17.46
CA ASP A 489 9.03 7.57 16.66
C ASP A 489 9.40 6.34 15.82
N PHE A 490 8.44 5.45 15.60
CA PHE A 490 8.55 4.23 14.77
C PHE A 490 7.19 3.95 14.12
N ARG A 491 7.13 3.01 13.18
CA ARG A 491 5.87 2.60 12.53
C ARG A 491 5.65 1.10 12.62
N LYS A 492 4.46 0.71 13.06
CA LYS A 492 3.98 -0.68 13.09
C LYS A 492 2.58 -0.74 12.48
N PRO A 493 2.25 -1.79 11.71
CA PRO A 493 0.88 -1.99 11.27
C PRO A 493 -0.07 -2.13 12.46
N CYS A 494 -1.28 -1.57 12.34
CA CYS A 494 -2.28 -1.59 13.39
C CYS A 494 -3.58 -2.23 12.89
N ILE A 495 -3.88 -3.43 13.39
CA ILE A 495 -5.09 -4.18 13.09
C ILE A 495 -6.16 -3.77 14.11
N VAL A 496 -7.25 -3.16 13.64
CA VAL A 496 -8.31 -2.64 14.49
C VAL A 496 -9.57 -3.46 14.24
N THR A 497 -10.07 -4.12 15.28
CA THR A 497 -11.41 -4.71 15.24
C THR A 497 -12.43 -3.58 15.45
N SER A 498 -12.73 -2.85 14.37
CA SER A 498 -13.57 -1.65 14.42
C SER A 498 -15.05 -2.02 14.68
N PRO A 499 -15.85 -1.14 15.27
CA PRO A 499 -17.20 -1.51 15.70
C PRO A 499 -18.24 -1.43 14.58
N LYS A 500 -19.38 -2.08 14.85
CA LYS A 500 -20.63 -1.91 14.10
C LYS A 500 -21.73 -1.34 14.98
N SER A 501 -22.20 -2.07 15.99
CA SER A 501 -23.24 -1.57 16.90
C SER A 501 -22.78 -0.38 17.75
N LEU A 502 -21.51 -0.37 18.20
CA LEU A 502 -20.97 0.73 19.03
C LEU A 502 -20.93 2.07 18.31
N LEU A 503 -21.04 2.09 16.98
CA LEU A 503 -21.16 3.33 16.20
C LEU A 503 -22.35 4.19 16.64
N ARG A 504 -23.38 3.58 17.26
CA ARG A 504 -24.60 4.26 17.73
C ARG A 504 -25.03 3.84 19.14
N HIS A 505 -24.20 3.10 19.86
CA HIS A 505 -24.58 2.61 21.19
C HIS A 505 -24.61 3.79 22.18
N PRO A 506 -25.72 4.03 22.93
CA PRO A 506 -25.85 5.22 23.79
C PRO A 506 -24.78 5.33 24.89
N ALA A 507 -24.27 4.19 25.37
CA ALA A 507 -23.18 4.16 26.36
C ALA A 507 -21.77 4.23 25.73
N ALA A 508 -21.65 4.07 24.40
CA ALA A 508 -20.37 4.16 23.68
C ALA A 508 -20.10 5.61 23.26
N VAL A 509 -20.03 6.50 24.25
CA VAL A 509 -19.75 7.93 24.10
C VAL A 509 -18.56 8.32 24.99
N SER A 510 -17.85 9.39 24.64
CA SER A 510 -16.75 9.91 25.45
C SER A 510 -16.89 11.42 25.69
N ALA A 511 -16.48 11.88 26.86
CA ALA A 511 -16.56 13.30 27.18
C ALA A 511 -15.48 14.07 26.39
N LEU A 512 -15.78 15.30 25.98
CA LEU A 512 -14.86 16.13 25.19
C LEU A 512 -13.48 16.29 25.86
N LYS A 513 -13.44 16.34 27.20
CA LYS A 513 -12.21 16.45 27.98
C LYS A 513 -11.26 15.27 27.76
N ASP A 514 -11.80 14.09 27.45
CA ASP A 514 -11.04 12.86 27.26
C ASP A 514 -10.27 12.90 25.92
N PHE A 515 -10.58 13.83 25.02
CA PHE A 515 -9.81 14.08 23.79
C PHE A 515 -8.72 15.14 24.00
N THR A 516 -8.88 16.02 25.01
CA THR A 516 -7.92 17.09 25.31
C THR A 516 -6.74 16.63 26.15
N LYS A 517 -6.92 15.54 26.88
CA LYS A 517 -5.93 14.96 27.79
C LYS A 517 -6.03 13.45 27.69
N GLY A 518 -4.89 12.77 27.76
CA GLY A 518 -4.84 11.32 27.79
C GLY A 518 -4.06 10.72 26.63
N GLN A 519 -4.19 9.41 26.55
CA GLN A 519 -3.47 8.52 25.66
C GLN A 519 -4.36 7.34 25.33
N PHE A 520 -3.89 6.47 24.43
CA PHE A 520 -4.57 5.20 24.22
C PHE A 520 -4.46 4.36 25.50
N LEU A 521 -5.57 3.81 25.96
CA LEU A 521 -5.64 2.92 27.11
C LEU A 521 -5.66 1.49 26.60
N GLU A 522 -4.56 0.77 26.83
CA GLU A 522 -4.40 -0.65 26.49
C GLU A 522 -5.35 -1.53 27.31
N VAL A 523 -5.60 -1.12 28.56
CA VAL A 523 -6.56 -1.74 29.48
C VAL A 523 -7.39 -0.63 30.10
N ILE A 524 -8.72 -0.80 30.08
CA ILE A 524 -9.66 0.11 30.75
C ILE A 524 -10.10 -0.58 32.04
N GLU A 525 -9.80 0.04 33.18
CA GLU A 525 -10.19 -0.47 34.50
C GLU A 525 -11.68 -0.20 34.79
N ASP A 526 -12.29 -1.06 35.60
CA ASP A 526 -13.66 -0.85 36.10
C ASP A 526 -13.66 0.10 37.29
N SER A 527 -14.06 1.35 37.04
CA SER A 527 -14.19 2.38 38.07
C SER A 527 -15.55 2.40 38.78
N SER A 528 -16.46 1.48 38.48
CA SER A 528 -17.82 1.46 39.05
C SER A 528 -17.90 0.80 40.43
N VAL A 529 -16.89 -0.01 40.81
CA VAL A 529 -16.85 -0.77 42.06
C VAL A 529 -15.56 -0.52 42.85
N SER A 530 -15.64 -0.66 44.17
CA SER A 530 -14.45 -0.61 45.04
C SER A 530 -13.67 -1.92 44.95
N ALA A 531 -12.37 -1.86 44.70
CA ALA A 531 -11.51 -3.05 44.58
C ALA A 531 -11.60 -4.01 45.77
N LYS A 532 -11.92 -3.52 46.98
CA LYS A 532 -12.08 -4.35 48.19
C LYS A 532 -13.35 -5.21 48.18
N GLU A 533 -14.35 -4.84 47.40
CA GLU A 533 -15.65 -5.53 47.33
C GLU A 533 -15.69 -6.57 46.19
N VAL A 534 -14.71 -6.53 45.28
CA VAL A 534 -14.61 -7.39 44.12
C VAL A 534 -14.29 -8.83 44.53
N LYS A 535 -15.14 -9.78 44.11
CA LYS A 535 -14.93 -11.23 44.32
C LYS A 535 -14.53 -11.99 43.06
N ARG A 536 -14.71 -11.37 41.89
CA ARG A 536 -14.44 -11.95 40.56
C ARG A 536 -14.10 -10.83 39.60
N VAL A 537 -13.04 -11.01 38.82
CA VAL A 537 -12.69 -10.16 37.69
C VAL A 537 -13.12 -10.87 36.41
N VAL A 538 -13.86 -10.19 35.55
CA VAL A 538 -14.24 -10.68 34.22
C VAL A 538 -13.45 -9.88 33.19
N LEU A 539 -12.51 -10.53 32.51
CA LEU A 539 -11.78 -9.93 31.41
C LEU A 539 -12.62 -10.06 30.14
N CYS A 540 -12.77 -8.97 29.40
CA CYS A 540 -13.43 -8.96 28.10
C CYS A 540 -12.71 -8.01 27.14
N SER A 541 -13.07 -8.06 25.86
CA SER A 541 -12.51 -7.19 24.83
C SER A 541 -13.60 -6.81 23.84
N GLY A 542 -13.65 -5.53 23.47
CA GLY A 542 -14.60 -5.00 22.50
C GLY A 542 -16.04 -4.92 23.01
N LYS A 543 -16.99 -5.00 22.06
CA LYS A 543 -18.41 -4.72 22.31
C LYS A 543 -19.06 -5.55 23.41
N LEU A 544 -18.53 -6.75 23.72
CA LEU A 544 -19.07 -7.63 24.75
C LEU A 544 -19.10 -6.95 26.13
N TYR A 545 -18.20 -5.99 26.38
CA TYR A 545 -18.22 -5.17 27.59
C TYR A 545 -19.61 -4.58 27.87
N TYR A 546 -20.25 -3.99 26.86
CA TYR A 546 -21.56 -3.34 26.98
C TYR A 546 -22.74 -4.31 27.14
N GLU A 547 -22.51 -5.62 27.02
CA GLU A 547 -23.52 -6.66 27.30
C GLU A 547 -23.34 -7.27 28.69
N LEU A 548 -22.17 -7.07 29.30
CA LEU A 548 -21.83 -7.54 30.65
C LEU A 548 -22.13 -6.49 31.72
N ASP A 549 -21.93 -5.21 31.39
CA ASP A 549 -22.31 -4.04 32.17
C ASP A 549 -23.83 -3.80 32.09
#